data_AF-A0A7Y2A6G4-F1
#
_entry.id   AF-A0A7Y2A6G4-F1
#
_cell.length_a   1.000
_cell.length_b   1.000
_cell.length_c   1.000
_cell.angle_alpha   90.00
_cell.angle_beta   90.00
_cell.angle_gamma   90.00
#
_symmetry.space_group_name_H-M   'P 1'
#
loop_
_entity.id
_entity.type
_entity.pdbx_description
1 polymer ?
#
loop_
_entity_poly.entity_id
_entity_poly.type
_entity_poly.pdbx_seq_one_letter_code
_entity_poly.pdbx_strand_id
1 'polypeptide(L)'
;MKRLGRTLSVFWRLSPFVFGFLRDRRRFILFGRPASRSQSHHQKRAERLSARLASLGPTFVKIAQLLSARADILPEPYLTEIGKLQDRVPPDPSDEIRRVI
;
A
#
# COMPACT_ATOMS: atom_id res chain seq x y z
N MET A 1 22.96 0.90 -36.45
CA MET A 1 22.04 1.95 -35.94
C MET A 1 20.56 1.73 -36.33
N LYS A 2 20.06 0.48 -36.45
CA LYS A 2 18.66 0.16 -36.86
C LYS A 2 17.87 -0.69 -35.84
N ARG A 3 18.27 -0.70 -34.56
CA ARG A 3 17.56 -1.46 -33.50
C ARG A 3 16.86 -0.58 -32.46
N LEU A 4 17.18 0.71 -32.38
CA LEU A 4 16.57 1.65 -31.42
C LEU A 4 15.16 2.10 -31.82
N GLY A 5 14.85 2.16 -33.12
CA GLY A 5 13.56 2.69 -33.60
C GLY A 5 12.36 1.79 -33.31
N ARG A 6 12.56 0.48 -33.09
CA ARG A 6 11.45 -0.46 -32.87
C ARG A 6 10.92 -0.41 -31.44
N THR A 7 11.79 -0.17 -30.45
CA THR A 7 11.39 -0.07 -29.03
C THR A 7 10.64 1.22 -28.75
N LEU A 8 11.02 2.33 -29.39
CA LEU A 8 10.30 3.60 -29.29
C LEU A 8 8.88 3.52 -29.86
N SER A 9 8.69 2.76 -30.94
CA SER A 9 7.37 2.63 -31.57
C SER A 9 6.35 1.89 -30.71
N VAL A 10 6.78 0.98 -29.82
CA VAL A 10 5.88 0.29 -28.87
C VAL A 10 5.48 1.22 -27.74
N PHE A 11 6.41 2.04 -27.24
CA PHE A 11 6.14 3.06 -26.23
C PHE A 11 5.10 4.08 -26.70
N TRP A 12 5.16 4.47 -27.97
CA TRP A 12 4.21 5.41 -28.55
C TRP A 12 2.80 4.82 -28.72
N ARG A 13 2.69 3.51 -28.95
CA ARG A 13 1.41 2.80 -29.12
C ARG A 13 0.66 2.58 -27.80
N LEU A 14 1.37 2.54 -26.68
CA LEU A 14 0.81 2.47 -25.32
C LEU A 14 0.58 3.86 -24.69
N SER A 15 1.12 4.92 -25.30
CA SER A 15 0.98 6.29 -24.80
C SER A 15 -0.47 6.76 -24.60
N PRO A 16 -1.47 6.48 -25.49
CA PRO A 16 -2.84 6.94 -25.24
C PRO A 16 -3.49 6.24 -24.04
N PHE A 17 -3.05 5.05 -23.65
CA PHE A 17 -3.54 4.33 -22.47
C PHE A 17 -2.97 4.90 -21.18
N VAL A 18 -1.66 5.19 -21.15
CA VAL A 18 -1.00 5.82 -19.99
C VAL A 18 -1.50 7.25 -19.81
N PHE A 19 -1.64 8.02 -20.88
CA PHE A 19 -2.24 9.36 -20.81
C PHE A 19 -3.72 9.31 -20.45
N GLY A 20 -4.48 8.33 -20.95
CA GLY A 20 -5.86 8.08 -20.53
C GLY A 20 -5.95 7.78 -19.03
N PHE A 21 -5.10 6.89 -18.52
CA PHE A 21 -5.06 6.50 -17.11
C PHE A 21 -4.57 7.63 -16.19
N LEU A 22 -3.55 8.40 -16.58
CA LEU A 22 -3.12 9.61 -15.84
C LEU A 22 -4.17 10.73 -15.91
N ARG A 23 -4.86 10.90 -17.04
CA ARG A 23 -5.95 11.87 -17.18
C ARG A 23 -7.16 11.46 -16.34
N ASP A 24 -7.46 10.17 -16.25
CA ASP A 24 -8.56 9.64 -15.44
C ASP A 24 -8.25 9.66 -13.93
N ARG A 25 -6.99 9.43 -13.55
CA ARG A 25 -6.50 9.67 -12.17
C ARG A 25 -6.60 11.14 -11.74
N ARG A 26 -6.72 12.08 -12.68
CA ARG A 26 -7.00 13.50 -12.42
C ARG A 26 -8.46 13.91 -12.69
N ARG A 27 -9.36 13.00 -13.07
CA ARG A 27 -10.77 13.33 -13.37
C ARG A 27 -11.83 12.48 -12.67
N PHE A 28 -11.45 11.59 -11.74
CA PHE A 28 -12.42 10.89 -10.87
C PHE A 28 -12.18 11.09 -9.36
N ILE A 29 -11.54 12.21 -8.97
CA ILE A 29 -11.57 12.79 -7.60
C ILE A 29 -12.23 14.19 -7.65
N LEU A 30 -13.20 14.40 -8.56
CA LEU A 30 -13.81 15.72 -8.80
C LEU A 30 -15.32 15.83 -8.46
N PHE A 31 -16.01 14.74 -8.11
CA PHE A 31 -17.40 14.82 -7.60
C PHE A 31 -17.46 14.47 -6.10
N GLY A 32 -17.29 15.53 -5.31
CA GLY A 32 -17.49 15.55 -3.87
C GLY A 32 -16.24 16.05 -3.15
N ARG A 33 -16.39 17.12 -2.36
CA ARG A 33 -15.43 17.45 -1.30
C ARG A 33 -15.10 16.14 -0.57
N PRO A 34 -13.83 15.82 -0.21
CA PRO A 34 -13.60 14.68 0.66
C PRO A 34 -14.54 14.90 1.83
N ALA A 35 -15.56 14.04 1.95
CA ALA A 35 -16.56 14.20 3.00
C ALA A 35 -15.73 14.40 4.27
N SER A 36 -16.01 15.48 5.02
CA SER A 36 -15.33 15.76 6.29
C SER A 36 -15.68 14.61 7.23
N ARG A 37 -14.99 13.50 7.02
CA ARG A 37 -15.19 12.25 7.71
C ARG A 37 -14.37 12.48 8.95
N SER A 38 -15.09 12.74 10.04
CA SER A 38 -14.52 12.81 11.38
C SER A 38 -13.45 11.73 11.55
N GLN A 39 -12.38 12.05 12.26
CA GLN A 39 -11.29 11.15 12.62
C GLN A 39 -11.79 9.76 13.05
N SER A 40 -12.94 9.72 13.73
CA SER A 40 -13.68 8.51 14.12
C SER A 40 -14.05 7.56 12.96
N HIS A 41 -14.38 8.08 11.78
CA HIS A 41 -14.66 7.26 10.60
C HIS A 41 -13.39 6.63 10.01
N HIS A 42 -12.28 7.36 10.03
CA HIS A 42 -10.99 6.83 9.59
C HIS A 42 -10.50 5.74 10.54
N GLN A 43 -10.65 5.95 11.85
CA GLN A 43 -10.35 4.96 12.88
C GLN A 43 -11.13 3.64 12.67
N LYS A 44 -12.46 3.70 12.56
CA LYS A 44 -13.29 2.50 12.32
C LYS A 44 -12.93 1.76 11.03
N ARG A 45 -12.50 2.47 10.00
CA ARG A 45 -12.06 1.86 8.73
C ARG A 45 -10.67 1.24 8.86
N ALA A 46 -9.77 1.87 9.61
CA ALA A 46 -8.44 1.35 9.90
C ALA A 46 -8.55 0.02 10.66
N GLU A 47 -9.37 -0.05 11.72
CA GLU A 47 -9.62 -1.27 12.49
C GLU A 47 -10.13 -2.42 11.60
N ARG A 48 -11.14 -2.13 10.75
CA ARG A 48 -11.68 -3.11 9.81
C ARG A 48 -10.67 -3.57 8.77
N LEU A 49 -9.82 -2.67 8.30
CA LEU A 49 -8.76 -3.01 7.35
C LEU A 49 -7.73 -3.92 8.02
N SER A 50 -7.23 -3.55 9.20
CA SER A 50 -6.28 -4.34 9.96
C SER A 50 -6.81 -5.73 10.29
N ALA A 51 -8.06 -5.84 10.73
CA ALA A 51 -8.70 -7.14 10.98
C ALA A 51 -8.77 -8.02 9.71
N ARG A 52 -9.07 -7.42 8.55
CA ARG A 52 -9.07 -8.15 7.27
C ARG A 52 -7.68 -8.59 6.85
N LEU A 53 -6.68 -7.71 6.97
CA LEU A 53 -5.29 -8.02 6.65
C LEU A 53 -4.78 -9.17 7.53
N ALA A 54 -5.13 -9.17 8.81
CA ALA A 54 -4.84 -10.28 9.72
C ALA A 54 -5.51 -11.59 9.27
N SER A 55 -6.79 -11.56 8.88
CA SER A 55 -7.50 -12.76 8.42
C SER A 55 -7.01 -13.32 7.08
N LEU A 56 -6.44 -12.47 6.22
CA LEU A 56 -5.89 -12.88 4.93
C LEU A 56 -4.49 -13.51 5.05
N GLY A 57 -3.90 -13.45 6.23
CA GLY A 57 -2.65 -14.13 6.56
C GLY A 57 -1.37 -13.31 6.30
N PRO A 58 -0.20 -13.95 6.47
CA PRO A 58 1.09 -13.27 6.64
C PRO A 58 1.54 -12.45 5.42
N THR A 59 1.15 -12.83 4.21
CA THR A 59 1.47 -12.08 2.98
C THR A 59 0.87 -10.68 3.01
N PHE A 60 -0.38 -10.54 3.44
CA PHE A 60 -1.07 -9.24 3.49
C PHE A 60 -0.59 -8.38 4.66
N VAL A 61 -0.20 -9.01 5.78
CA VAL A 61 0.49 -8.33 6.88
C VAL A 61 1.81 -7.71 6.40
N LYS A 62 2.61 -8.45 5.61
CA LYS A 62 3.86 -7.93 5.02
C LYS A 62 3.64 -6.79 4.02
N ILE A 63 2.59 -6.85 3.21
CA ILE A 63 2.23 -5.74 2.31
C ILE A 63 1.84 -4.51 3.12
N ALA A 64 1.06 -4.68 4.18
CA ALA A 64 0.69 -3.59 5.09
C ALA A 64 1.92 -2.97 5.76
N GLN A 65 2.91 -3.79 6.15
CA GLN A 65 4.21 -3.34 6.65
C GLN A 65 4.94 -2.44 5.64
N LEU A 66 5.07 -2.89 4.40
CA LEU A 66 5.74 -2.13 3.34
C LEU A 66 5.05 -0.79 3.06
N LEU A 67 3.71 -0.77 3.10
CA LEU A 67 2.93 0.47 2.90
C LEU A 67 2.99 1.40 4.12
N SER A 68 3.04 0.84 5.33
CA SER A 68 3.17 1.59 6.58
C SER A 68 4.52 2.29 6.73
N ALA A 69 5.56 1.80 6.05
CA ALA A 69 6.85 2.47 5.96
C ALA A 69 6.80 3.78 5.14
N ARG A 70 5.69 4.05 4.45
CA ARG A 70 5.46 5.30 3.70
C ARG A 70 4.27 6.05 4.29
N ALA A 71 4.51 6.77 5.38
CA ALA A 71 3.51 7.57 6.10
C ALA A 71 2.79 8.60 5.21
N ASP A 72 3.41 8.99 4.11
CA ASP A 72 2.85 9.88 3.08
C ASP A 72 1.67 9.26 2.29
N ILE A 73 1.46 7.94 2.40
CA ILE A 73 0.44 7.19 1.66
C ILE A 73 -0.76 6.83 2.55
N LEU A 74 -0.55 6.65 3.85
CA LEU A 74 -1.57 6.17 4.79
C LEU A 74 -1.83 7.20 5.89
N PRO A 75 -3.09 7.60 6.15
CA PRO A 75 -3.43 8.48 7.26
C PRO A 75 -3.07 7.84 8.61
N GLU A 76 -2.74 8.68 9.60
CA GLU A 76 -2.36 8.30 10.97
C GLU A 76 -3.17 7.12 11.59
N PRO A 77 -4.53 7.13 11.55
CA PRO A 77 -5.32 6.02 12.11
C PRO A 77 -4.98 4.65 11.50
N TYR A 78 -4.60 4.61 10.22
CA TYR A 78 -4.23 3.37 9.54
C TYR A 78 -2.83 2.90 9.93
N LEU A 79 -1.89 3.83 10.10
CA LEU A 79 -0.54 3.51 10.58
C LEU A 79 -0.60 2.91 11.98
N THR A 80 -1.40 3.52 12.86
CA THR A 80 -1.63 3.02 14.22
C THR A 80 -2.19 1.60 14.23
N GLU A 81 -3.26 1.34 13.48
CA GLU A 81 -3.89 0.01 13.44
C GLU A 81 -3.05 -1.05 12.71
N ILE A 82 -2.24 -0.66 11.73
CA ILE A 82 -1.32 -1.57 11.03
C ILE A 82 -0.12 -1.89 11.93
N GLY A 83 0.43 -0.92 12.67
CA GLY A 83 1.52 -1.14 13.63
C GLY A 83 1.17 -2.22 14.66
N LYS A 84 -0.07 -2.22 15.17
CA LYS A 84 -0.57 -3.26 16.08
C LYS A 84 -0.51 -4.69 15.50
N LEU A 85 -0.54 -4.85 14.18
CA LEU A 85 -0.38 -6.15 13.53
C LEU A 85 1.09 -6.59 13.47
N GLN A 86 2.01 -5.63 13.44
CA GLN A 86 3.45 -5.87 13.29
C GLN A 86 4.10 -6.26 14.62
N ASP A 87 3.69 -5.63 15.71
CA ASP A 87 4.27 -5.80 17.05
C ASP A 87 3.92 -7.14 17.73
N ARG A 88 3.29 -8.09 17.02
CA ARG A 88 2.94 -9.42 17.55
C ARG A 88 3.96 -10.51 17.22
N VAL A 89 5.26 -10.18 17.22
CA VAL A 89 6.30 -11.21 17.11
C VAL A 89 6.79 -11.54 18.54
N PRO A 90 6.42 -12.69 19.12
CA PRO A 90 7.05 -13.15 20.35
C PRO A 90 8.56 -13.32 20.11
N PRO A 91 9.42 -12.98 21.07
CA PRO A 91 10.85 -13.15 20.92
C PRO A 91 11.19 -14.63 20.67
N ASP A 92 11.99 -14.90 19.64
CA ASP A 92 12.48 -16.26 19.40
C ASP A 92 13.38 -16.69 20.55
N PRO A 93 13.27 -17.95 21.03
CA PRO A 93 14.17 -18.47 22.04
C PRO A 93 15.61 -18.42 21.54
N SER A 94 16.48 -17.80 22.33
CA SER A 94 17.88 -17.49 21.98
C SER A 94 18.74 -18.70 21.58
N ASP A 95 18.29 -19.92 21.91
CA ASP A 95 19.00 -21.16 21.61
C ASP A 95 18.97 -21.53 20.11
N GLU A 96 17.97 -21.09 19.33
CA GLU A 96 17.94 -21.33 17.88
C GLU A 96 18.86 -20.37 17.12
N ILE A 97 19.05 -19.15 17.63
CA ILE A 97 19.86 -18.10 16.97
C ILE A 97 21.35 -18.43 17.00
N ARG A 98 21.83 -19.09 18.07
CA ARG A 98 23.24 -19.48 18.25
C ARG A 98 23.72 -20.56 17.29
N ARG A 99 22.82 -21.27 16.60
CA ARG A 99 23.18 -22.39 15.73
C ARG A 99 23.42 -21.98 14.26
N VAL A 100 23.13 -20.72 13.91
CA VAL A 100 23.22 -20.17 12.55
C VAL A 100 24.42 -19.23 12.36
N ILE A 101 25.12 -18.86 13.45
CA ILE A 101 26.35 -18.06 13.44
C ILE A 101 27.55 -18.99 13.61
#